data_AF-A0A7L3F5U1-F1
#
_entry.id   AF-A0A7L3F5U1-F1
#
_cell.length_a   1.000
_cell.length_b   1.000
_cell.length_c   1.000
_cell.angle_alpha   90.00
_cell.angle_beta   90.00
_cell.angle_gamma   90.00
#
_symmetry.space_group_name_H-M   'P 1'
#
loop_
_entity.id
_entity.type
_entity.pdbx_description
1 polymer ?
#
loop_
_entity_poly.entity_id
_entity_poly.type
_entity_poly.pdbx_seq_one_letter_code
_entity_poly.pdbx_strand_id
1 'polypeptide(L)'
;KLYEGVPVLLSLLHSDHIKLLWSIVWILVQVCEDPETSVEIRIWGGIKQLLHILQGGRNLVSDRSSVGSLSSANAAGRIQHLHVSDDLSPDEMQENTFSLQAACCAAITELVLNETNAYQVVQILMLLSVLTLSLLLSCNTVGFKGLCCKLIATVSTVSKIHKNLNLCRLFPTDLFEIFIDIGHYVRDISAYEELVLKLNLLKEDELKQIAEGIESMNQNKAPTKYIGNYAILEHLGSGAFGSVYKV
;
A
#
# COMPACT_ATOMS: atom_id res chain seq x y z
N LYS A 1 3.06 34.23 -3.23
CA LYS A 1 3.64 33.02 -2.58
C LYS A 1 2.47 32.27 -1.98
N LEU A 2 2.01 31.21 -2.64
CA LEU A 2 0.72 30.59 -2.39
C LEU A 2 0.90 29.07 -2.44
N TYR A 3 1.55 28.50 -1.42
CA TYR A 3 1.83 27.07 -1.31
C TYR A 3 1.81 26.61 0.16
N GLU A 4 0.69 26.83 0.86
CA GLU A 4 0.45 26.18 2.17
C GLU A 4 -0.53 24.99 2.05
N GLY A 5 -1.05 24.73 0.85
CA GLY A 5 -2.05 23.68 0.65
C GLY A 5 -1.52 22.28 0.95
N VAL A 6 -0.33 21.94 0.48
CA VAL A 6 0.26 20.60 0.66
C VAL A 6 0.53 20.27 2.13
N PRO A 7 1.21 21.13 2.92
CA PRO A 7 1.37 20.90 4.35
C PRO A 7 0.04 20.70 5.10
N VAL A 8 -0.98 21.50 4.75
CA VAL A 8 -2.31 21.39 5.36
C VAL A 8 -2.96 20.05 5.00
N LEU A 9 -2.96 19.66 3.73
CA LEU A 9 -3.50 18.36 3.30
C LEU A 9 -2.80 17.19 4.00
N LEU A 10 -1.47 17.23 4.10
CA LEU A 10 -0.70 16.19 4.77
C LEU A 10 -0.96 16.17 6.28
N SER A 11 -1.15 17.32 6.92
CA SER A 11 -1.53 17.35 8.34
C SER A 11 -2.85 16.61 8.59
N LEU A 12 -3.79 16.71 7.66
CA LEU A 12 -5.11 16.07 7.75
C LEU A 12 -5.07 14.56 7.50
N LEU A 13 -3.98 14.00 6.94
CA LEU A 13 -3.80 12.55 6.82
C LEU A 13 -3.71 11.83 8.19
N HIS A 14 -3.51 12.58 9.27
CA HIS A 14 -3.54 12.05 10.64
C HIS A 14 -4.96 11.89 11.19
N SER A 15 -6.01 12.34 10.48
CA SER A 15 -7.40 12.09 10.90
C SER A 15 -7.71 10.60 10.91
N ASP A 16 -8.60 10.17 11.82
CA ASP A 16 -9.13 8.80 11.85
C ASP A 16 -10.38 8.65 10.97
N HIS A 17 -10.91 9.75 10.40
CA HIS A 17 -12.15 9.71 9.63
C HIS A 17 -11.94 9.20 8.20
N ILE A 18 -12.46 8.01 7.91
CA ILE A 18 -12.17 7.27 6.67
C ILE A 18 -12.56 8.02 5.38
N LYS A 19 -13.73 8.68 5.36
CA LYS A 19 -14.21 9.43 4.19
C LYS A 19 -13.41 10.71 3.96
N LEU A 20 -12.95 11.32 5.06
CA LEU A 20 -12.10 12.51 4.98
C LEU A 20 -10.73 12.11 4.43
N LEU A 21 -10.12 11.05 4.96
CA LEU A 21 -8.87 10.51 4.44
C LEU A 21 -8.99 10.17 2.95
N TRP A 22 -10.06 9.50 2.55
CA TRP A 22 -10.29 9.14 1.16
C TRP A 22 -10.32 10.36 0.25
N SER A 23 -11.04 11.41 0.67
CA SER A 23 -11.12 12.67 -0.08
C SER A 23 -9.76 13.38 -0.18
N ILE A 24 -9.01 13.46 0.93
CA ILE A 24 -7.69 14.07 0.97
C ILE A 24 -6.72 13.32 0.05
N VAL A 25 -6.70 12.00 0.15
CA VAL A 25 -5.83 11.16 -0.68
C VAL A 25 -6.17 11.33 -2.15
N TRP A 26 -7.45 11.44 -2.53
CA TRP A 26 -7.83 11.75 -3.90
C TRP A 26 -7.36 13.12 -4.37
N ILE A 27 -7.43 14.15 -3.53
CA ILE A 27 -6.83 15.45 -3.85
C ILE A 27 -5.33 15.29 -4.09
N LEU A 28 -4.64 14.53 -3.23
CA LEU A 28 -3.22 14.22 -3.39
C LEU A 28 -2.94 13.54 -4.73
N VAL A 29 -3.73 12.55 -5.16
CA VAL A 29 -3.57 11.91 -6.49
C VAL A 29 -3.55 12.95 -7.61
N GLN A 30 -4.47 13.92 -7.58
CA GLN A 30 -4.56 14.94 -8.63
C GLN A 30 -3.37 15.91 -8.60
N VAL A 31 -2.93 16.33 -7.42
CA VAL A 31 -1.82 17.30 -7.32
C VAL A 31 -0.46 16.64 -7.50
N CYS A 32 -0.33 15.32 -7.35
CA CYS A 32 0.89 14.57 -7.62
C CYS A 32 1.31 14.62 -9.10
N GLU A 33 0.40 14.93 -10.02
CA GLU A 33 0.73 15.12 -11.45
C GLU A 33 1.66 16.32 -11.67
N ASP A 34 1.61 17.32 -10.79
CA ASP A 34 2.50 18.46 -10.83
C ASP A 34 3.86 18.13 -10.17
N PRO A 35 4.99 18.30 -10.88
CA PRO A 35 6.30 17.89 -10.37
C PRO A 35 6.76 18.71 -9.15
N GLU A 36 6.39 19.98 -9.04
CA GLU A 36 6.75 20.81 -7.89
C GLU A 36 6.00 20.34 -6.64
N THR A 37 4.70 20.11 -6.77
CA THR A 37 3.85 19.59 -5.69
C THR A 37 4.27 18.19 -5.27
N SER A 38 4.63 17.32 -6.21
CA SER A 38 5.16 15.97 -5.95
C SER A 38 6.43 16.00 -5.09
N VAL A 39 7.33 16.94 -5.36
CA VAL A 39 8.54 17.17 -4.55
C VAL A 39 8.20 17.70 -3.17
N GLU A 40 7.23 18.62 -3.06
CA GLU A 40 6.77 19.15 -1.78
C GLU A 40 6.17 18.05 -0.90
N ILE A 41 5.30 17.20 -1.45
CA ILE A 41 4.71 16.04 -0.77
C ILE A 41 5.81 15.12 -0.21
N ARG A 42 6.86 14.88 -1.00
CA ARG A 42 8.03 14.10 -0.57
C ARG A 42 8.72 14.74 0.63
N ILE A 43 9.06 16.03 0.54
CA ILE A 43 9.82 16.77 1.56
C ILE A 43 9.07 16.77 2.90
N TRP A 44 7.75 16.94 2.86
CA TRP A 44 6.89 16.89 4.05
C TRP A 44 6.57 15.47 4.54
N GLY A 45 7.19 14.44 3.96
CA GLY A 45 7.05 13.05 4.40
C GLY A 45 5.72 12.40 4.04
N GLY A 46 4.97 12.96 3.07
CA GLY A 46 3.67 12.43 2.65
C GLY A 46 3.74 10.98 2.14
N ILE A 47 4.85 10.60 1.51
CA ILE A 47 5.08 9.21 1.05
C ILE A 47 5.00 8.21 2.22
N LYS A 48 5.63 8.53 3.36
CA LYS A 48 5.60 7.66 4.55
C LYS A 48 4.19 7.56 5.13
N GLN A 49 3.45 8.67 5.14
CA GLN A 49 2.09 8.72 5.66
C GLN A 49 1.12 7.89 4.80
N LEU A 50 1.20 8.02 3.48
CA LEU A 50 0.39 7.23 2.53
C LEU A 50 0.68 5.73 2.67
N LEU A 51 1.95 5.35 2.81
CA LEU A 51 2.34 3.95 3.01
C LEU A 51 1.84 3.40 4.37
N HIS A 52 1.85 4.21 5.42
CA HIS A 52 1.30 3.83 6.73
C HIS A 52 -0.22 3.64 6.69
N ILE A 53 -0.95 4.48 5.95
CA ILE A 53 -2.40 4.30 5.74
C ILE A 53 -2.66 3.01 4.95
N LEU A 54 -1.85 2.73 3.93
CA LEU A 54 -1.95 1.51 3.13
C LEU A 54 -1.76 0.24 3.96
N GLN A 55 -0.92 0.29 5.01
CA GLN A 55 -0.67 -0.84 5.93
C GLN A 55 -1.91 -1.26 6.74
N GLY A 56 -2.93 -0.42 6.85
CA GLY A 56 -4.18 -0.78 7.54
C GLY A 56 -4.06 -0.95 9.06
N GLY A 57 -2.99 -0.45 9.69
CA GLY A 57 -2.77 -0.56 11.14
C GLY A 57 -3.58 0.43 12.00
N ARG A 58 -4.47 1.23 11.40
CA ARG A 58 -5.24 2.29 12.08
C ARG A 58 -6.69 1.87 12.28
N ASN A 59 -7.21 2.15 13.48
CA ASN A 59 -8.64 2.04 13.77
C ASN A 59 -9.37 3.25 13.18
N LEU A 60 -9.90 3.09 11.96
CA LEU A 60 -10.61 4.15 11.26
C LEU A 60 -12.05 4.28 11.75
N VAL A 61 -12.53 5.51 11.80
CA VAL A 61 -13.86 5.91 12.28
C VAL A 61 -14.64 6.47 11.09
N SER A 62 -15.95 6.26 11.08
CA SER A 62 -16.87 6.86 10.11
C SER A 62 -17.92 7.66 10.88
N ASP A 63 -18.54 8.67 10.27
CA ASP A 63 -19.53 9.57 10.93
C ASP A 63 -20.65 8.84 11.70
N ARG A 64 -20.87 7.55 11.42
CA ARG A 64 -21.88 6.70 12.05
C ARG A 64 -21.37 5.83 13.20
N SER A 65 -20.06 5.72 13.42
CA SER A 65 -19.46 4.78 14.39
C SER A 65 -19.40 5.29 15.83
N SER A 66 -19.99 6.45 16.16
CA SER A 66 -20.02 6.94 17.54
C SER A 66 -21.12 7.96 17.81
N VAL A 67 -22.35 7.47 18.08
CA VAL A 67 -23.25 8.12 19.05
C VAL A 67 -23.76 7.05 20.02
N GLY A 68 -22.84 6.23 20.54
CA GLY A 68 -23.11 5.36 21.67
C GLY A 68 -22.99 6.17 22.96
N SER A 69 -24.15 6.54 23.54
CA SER A 69 -24.29 7.03 24.92
C SER A 69 -23.78 8.44 25.24
N LEU A 70 -24.40 9.47 24.66
CA LEU A 70 -24.61 10.71 25.42
C LEU A 70 -25.89 10.55 26.26
N SER A 71 -25.76 9.94 27.43
CA SER A 71 -26.80 10.03 28.47
C SER A 71 -26.93 11.49 28.91
N SER A 72 -27.80 12.23 28.24
CA SER A 72 -28.30 13.51 28.74
C SER A 72 -29.03 13.26 30.05
N ALA A 73 -28.53 13.81 31.15
CA ALA A 73 -29.11 13.65 32.48
C ALA A 73 -30.47 14.35 32.67
N ASN A 74 -30.98 15.09 31.67
CA ASN A 74 -32.22 15.85 31.78
C ASN A 74 -33.12 15.65 30.55
N ALA A 75 -33.92 14.57 30.52
CA ALA A 75 -35.15 14.53 29.72
C ALA A 75 -36.05 13.35 30.13
N ALA A 76 -36.66 13.43 31.32
CA ALA A 76 -37.86 12.66 31.61
C ALA A 76 -39.01 13.20 30.76
N GLY A 77 -39.16 12.68 29.54
CA GLY A 77 -40.18 13.18 28.62
C GLY A 77 -40.14 12.54 27.25
N ARG A 78 -40.58 11.28 27.15
CA ARG A 78 -41.30 10.74 25.99
C ARG A 78 -40.66 11.00 24.62
N ILE A 79 -39.48 10.42 24.39
CA ILE A 79 -38.94 10.23 23.03
C ILE A 79 -39.23 8.77 22.65
N GLN A 80 -40.15 8.56 21.70
CA GLN A 80 -40.27 7.30 21.00
C GLN A 80 -38.92 7.01 20.36
N HIS A 81 -38.24 6.01 20.92
CA HIS A 81 -36.98 5.51 20.43
C HIS A 81 -37.22 4.82 19.09
N LEU A 82 -37.22 5.60 18.00
CA LEU A 82 -36.84 5.06 16.70
C LEU A 82 -35.34 4.75 16.81
N HIS A 83 -35.04 3.55 17.31
CA HIS A 83 -33.76 2.89 17.08
C HIS A 83 -33.63 2.67 15.58
N VAL A 84 -33.13 3.68 14.87
CA VAL A 84 -32.38 3.47 13.63
C VAL A 84 -30.93 3.38 14.07
N SER A 85 -30.61 2.28 14.75
CA SER A 85 -29.25 1.80 14.87
C SER A 85 -28.83 1.23 13.52
N ASP A 86 -28.59 2.12 12.56
CA ASP A 86 -27.85 1.79 11.34
C ASP A 86 -26.36 1.92 11.67
N ASP A 87 -25.89 1.04 12.55
CA ASP A 87 -24.47 0.73 12.66
C ASP A 87 -24.02 0.28 11.26
N LEU A 88 -22.97 0.91 10.69
CA LEU A 88 -22.43 0.49 9.39
C LEU A 88 -22.17 -1.01 9.45
N SER A 89 -22.61 -1.73 8.42
CA SER A 89 -22.30 -3.15 8.35
C SER A 89 -20.77 -3.33 8.33
N PRO A 90 -20.22 -4.40 8.92
CA PRO A 90 -18.79 -4.68 8.84
C PRO A 90 -18.29 -4.71 7.38
N ASP A 91 -19.16 -5.10 6.45
CA ASP A 91 -18.89 -5.13 5.01
C ASP A 91 -18.71 -3.72 4.42
N GLU A 92 -19.56 -2.75 4.80
CA GLU A 92 -19.43 -1.36 4.35
C GLU A 92 -18.17 -0.68 4.88
N MET A 93 -17.78 -0.96 6.13
CA MET A 93 -16.53 -0.43 6.71
C MET A 93 -15.30 -1.00 5.99
N GLN A 94 -15.35 -2.28 5.66
CA GLN A 94 -14.29 -2.95 4.92
C GLN A 94 -14.16 -2.40 3.49
N GLU A 95 -15.26 -2.17 2.78
CA GLU A 95 -15.27 -1.56 1.44
C GLU A 95 -14.68 -0.14 1.44
N ASN A 96 -15.03 0.68 2.43
CA ASN A 96 -14.45 2.02 2.57
C ASN A 96 -12.93 1.96 2.82
N THR A 97 -12.48 0.96 3.57
CA THR A 97 -11.04 0.75 3.84
C THR A 97 -10.29 0.37 2.57
N PHE A 98 -10.83 -0.55 1.78
CA PHE A 98 -10.25 -0.91 0.49
C PHE A 98 -10.26 0.25 -0.50
N SER A 99 -11.31 1.07 -0.49
CA SER A 99 -11.40 2.28 -1.31
C SER A 99 -10.31 3.29 -0.95
N LEU A 100 -10.03 3.47 0.34
CA LEU A 100 -8.94 4.31 0.83
C LEU A 100 -7.56 3.76 0.44
N GLN A 101 -7.34 2.46 0.61
CA GLN A 101 -6.10 1.79 0.20
C GLN A 101 -5.88 1.92 -1.31
N ALA A 102 -6.93 1.78 -2.11
CA ALA A 102 -6.89 1.96 -3.55
C ALA A 102 -6.51 3.40 -3.95
N ALA A 103 -7.03 4.41 -3.25
CA ALA A 103 -6.65 5.80 -3.45
C ALA A 103 -5.17 6.04 -3.08
N CYS A 104 -4.70 5.43 -1.99
CA CYS A 104 -3.28 5.52 -1.59
C CYS A 104 -2.35 4.91 -2.65
N CYS A 105 -2.74 3.75 -3.22
CA CYS A 105 -2.00 3.12 -4.31
C CYS A 105 -1.90 4.02 -5.54
N ALA A 106 -3.00 4.67 -5.93
CA ALA A 106 -3.00 5.63 -7.03
C ALA A 106 -2.05 6.81 -6.75
N ALA A 107 -2.09 7.38 -5.54
CA ALA A 107 -1.24 8.51 -5.17
C ALA A 107 0.25 8.11 -5.19
N ILE A 108 0.58 6.93 -4.66
CA ILE A 108 1.94 6.38 -4.70
C ILE A 108 2.38 6.14 -6.15
N THR A 109 1.51 5.60 -6.99
CA THR A 109 1.81 5.34 -8.41
C THR A 109 2.19 6.63 -9.16
N GLU A 110 1.46 7.73 -8.93
CA GLU A 110 1.81 9.03 -9.50
C GLU A 110 3.13 9.58 -8.93
N LEU A 111 3.34 9.46 -7.61
CA LEU A 111 4.57 9.96 -6.97
C LEU A 111 5.82 9.24 -7.48
N VAL A 112 5.73 7.93 -7.75
CA VAL A 112 6.84 7.08 -8.18
C VAL A 112 7.37 7.43 -9.58
N LEU A 113 6.59 8.15 -10.39
CA LEU A 113 7.05 8.64 -11.70
C LEU A 113 8.28 9.55 -11.60
N ASN A 114 8.45 10.24 -10.47
CA ASN A 114 9.66 11.00 -10.19
C ASN A 114 10.75 10.06 -9.66
N GLU A 115 11.90 9.97 -10.33
CA GLU A 115 12.99 9.04 -9.97
C GLU A 115 13.45 9.14 -8.51
N THR A 116 13.47 10.34 -7.93
CA THR A 116 13.88 10.54 -6.53
C THR A 116 12.82 10.03 -5.56
N ASN A 117 11.55 10.26 -5.87
CA ASN A 117 10.44 9.68 -5.12
C ASN A 117 10.45 8.15 -5.28
N ALA A 118 10.69 7.65 -6.48
CA ALA A 118 10.79 6.23 -6.78
C ALA A 118 11.86 5.57 -5.91
N TYR A 119 13.04 6.18 -5.77
CA TYR A 119 14.09 5.66 -4.88
C TYR A 119 13.63 5.58 -3.42
N GLN A 120 13.03 6.66 -2.89
CA GLN A 120 12.52 6.67 -1.52
C GLN A 120 11.38 5.65 -1.34
N VAL A 121 10.48 5.56 -2.31
CA VAL A 121 9.38 4.61 -2.33
C VAL A 121 9.91 3.20 -2.42
N VAL A 122 10.90 2.86 -3.24
CA VAL A 122 11.55 1.54 -3.27
C VAL A 122 12.23 1.25 -1.94
N GLN A 123 12.95 2.20 -1.34
CA GLN A 123 13.62 1.97 -0.07
C GLN A 123 12.61 1.64 1.04
N ILE A 124 11.46 2.32 1.04
CA ILE A 124 10.37 2.08 1.99
C ILE A 124 9.51 0.87 1.55
N LEU A 125 9.34 0.61 0.25
CA LEU A 125 8.58 -0.51 -0.32
C LEU A 125 9.35 -1.82 -0.29
N MET A 126 10.68 -1.83 -0.29
CA MET A 126 11.48 -3.04 -0.04
C MET A 126 11.41 -3.45 1.44
N LEU A 127 11.07 -2.53 2.35
CA LEU A 127 10.68 -2.83 3.74
C LEU A 127 9.21 -3.38 3.80
N LEU A 128 8.43 -3.18 2.73
CA LEU A 128 6.97 -3.36 2.63
C LEU A 128 6.56 -4.33 1.51
N SER A 129 7.51 -5.04 0.87
CA SER A 129 7.23 -5.96 -0.25
C SER A 129 6.31 -7.10 0.20
N VAL A 130 6.37 -7.40 1.50
CA VAL A 130 5.40 -8.23 2.22
C VAL A 130 4.01 -7.61 2.18
N LEU A 131 3.82 -6.31 2.43
CA LEU A 131 2.50 -5.69 2.43
C LEU A 131 1.84 -5.65 1.05
N THR A 132 2.53 -5.20 0.01
CA THR A 132 1.87 -5.00 -1.31
C THR A 132 1.45 -6.32 -1.91
N LEU A 133 2.22 -7.39 -1.68
CA LEU A 133 1.83 -8.73 -2.11
C LEU A 133 0.96 -9.48 -1.10
N SER A 134 1.13 -9.32 0.22
CA SER A 134 0.19 -9.88 1.20
C SER A 134 -1.20 -9.27 1.03
N LEU A 135 -1.32 -8.00 0.64
CA LEU A 135 -2.59 -7.37 0.27
C LEU A 135 -3.12 -7.94 -1.06
N LEU A 136 -2.23 -8.23 -2.02
CA LEU A 136 -2.55 -8.93 -3.28
C LEU A 136 -3.07 -10.37 -3.05
N LEU A 137 -2.48 -11.09 -2.08
CA LEU A 137 -2.90 -12.44 -1.67
C LEU A 137 -4.15 -12.41 -0.77
N SER A 138 -4.35 -11.33 -0.01
CA SER A 138 -5.55 -11.12 0.82
C SER A 138 -6.78 -10.68 -0.01
N CYS A 139 -6.57 -10.37 -1.30
CA CYS A 139 -7.57 -9.94 -2.28
C CYS A 139 -8.45 -11.10 -2.81
N ASN A 140 -8.35 -12.31 -2.24
CA ASN A 140 -9.08 -13.53 -2.66
C ASN A 140 -10.63 -13.44 -2.55
N THR A 141 -11.19 -12.29 -2.18
CA THR A 141 -12.63 -12.06 -2.17
C THR A 141 -13.07 -11.39 -3.47
N VAL A 142 -14.07 -12.00 -4.11
CA VAL A 142 -14.62 -11.68 -5.46
C VAL A 142 -15.11 -10.23 -5.62
N GLY A 143 -15.07 -9.38 -4.58
CA GLY A 143 -15.57 -8.01 -4.59
C GLY A 143 -14.59 -6.91 -4.99
N PHE A 144 -13.27 -7.12 -4.94
CA PHE A 144 -12.32 -5.98 -4.89
C PHE A 144 -11.28 -5.92 -6.01
N LYS A 145 -11.65 -6.34 -7.22
CA LYS A 145 -10.83 -6.29 -8.45
C LYS A 145 -10.13 -4.94 -8.66
N GLY A 146 -10.82 -3.83 -8.38
CA GLY A 146 -10.28 -2.48 -8.56
C GLY A 146 -9.10 -2.12 -7.63
N LEU A 147 -9.07 -2.63 -6.40
CA LEU A 147 -7.93 -2.47 -5.50
C LEU A 147 -6.75 -3.30 -6.00
N CYS A 148 -6.99 -4.57 -6.33
CA CYS A 148 -5.94 -5.46 -6.78
C CYS A 148 -5.30 -4.95 -8.09
N CYS A 149 -6.08 -4.44 -9.05
CA CYS A 149 -5.54 -3.81 -10.25
C CYS A 149 -4.66 -2.59 -9.95
N LYS A 150 -5.06 -1.71 -9.01
CA LYS A 150 -4.27 -0.51 -8.63
C LYS A 150 -2.99 -0.88 -7.90
N LEU A 151 -3.02 -1.91 -7.05
CA LEU A 151 -1.84 -2.46 -6.39
C LEU A 151 -0.85 -3.00 -7.43
N ILE A 152 -1.33 -3.83 -8.36
CA ILE A 152 -0.51 -4.38 -9.44
C ILE A 152 0.08 -3.23 -10.27
N ALA A 153 -0.72 -2.24 -10.66
CA ALA A 153 -0.24 -1.08 -11.41
C ALA A 153 0.87 -0.33 -10.66
N THR A 154 0.72 -0.15 -9.34
CA THR A 154 1.75 0.44 -8.48
C THR A 154 3.03 -0.38 -8.51
N VAL A 155 2.94 -1.70 -8.25
CA VAL A 155 4.09 -2.62 -8.24
C VAL A 155 4.78 -2.68 -9.60
N SER A 156 4.01 -2.76 -10.69
CA SER A 156 4.51 -2.71 -12.06
C SER A 156 5.30 -1.44 -12.33
N THR A 157 4.75 -0.29 -11.94
CA THR A 157 5.38 1.01 -12.14
C THR A 157 6.68 1.14 -11.35
N VAL A 158 6.65 0.81 -10.06
CA VAL A 158 7.83 0.81 -9.18
C VAL A 158 8.93 -0.11 -9.72
N SER A 159 8.58 -1.31 -10.16
CA SER A 159 9.56 -2.32 -10.59
C SER A 159 10.14 -2.05 -11.97
N LYS A 160 9.37 -1.46 -12.88
CA LYS A 160 9.86 -1.06 -14.21
C LYS A 160 10.77 0.16 -14.13
N ILE A 161 10.48 1.10 -13.22
CA ILE A 161 11.36 2.24 -12.92
C ILE A 161 12.62 1.77 -12.20
N HIS A 162 12.48 0.85 -11.25
CA HIS A 162 13.59 0.32 -10.49
C HIS A 162 13.91 -1.12 -10.90
N LYS A 163 14.74 -1.25 -11.94
CA LYS A 163 15.26 -2.49 -12.56
C LYS A 163 15.90 -3.52 -11.61
N ASN A 164 15.91 -3.28 -10.30
CA ASN A 164 16.49 -4.14 -9.26
C ASN A 164 15.47 -4.97 -8.47
N LEU A 165 14.16 -4.77 -8.68
CA LEU A 165 13.19 -5.71 -8.15
C LEU A 165 13.24 -6.95 -9.03
N ASN A 166 13.86 -8.02 -8.52
CA ASN A 166 13.89 -9.35 -9.13
C ASN A 166 12.48 -9.99 -9.17
N LEU A 167 11.47 -9.27 -9.67
CA LEU A 167 10.09 -9.71 -9.80
C LEU A 167 9.97 -10.98 -10.65
N CYS A 168 10.88 -11.17 -11.61
CA CYS A 168 10.97 -12.37 -12.43
C CYS A 168 11.15 -13.64 -11.57
N ARG A 169 11.70 -13.50 -10.35
CA ARG A 169 11.88 -14.59 -9.39
C ARG A 169 10.67 -14.78 -8.47
N LEU A 170 9.76 -13.81 -8.43
CA LEU A 170 8.56 -13.87 -7.60
C LEU A 170 7.41 -14.53 -8.34
N PHE A 171 7.16 -14.18 -9.61
CA PHE A 171 5.98 -14.64 -10.32
C PHE A 171 6.24 -15.94 -11.12
N PRO A 172 5.25 -16.86 -11.20
CA PRO A 172 5.25 -17.94 -12.19
C PRO A 172 5.38 -17.39 -13.60
N THR A 173 6.03 -18.15 -14.51
CA THR A 173 6.34 -17.71 -15.89
C THR A 173 5.10 -17.17 -16.62
N ASP A 174 3.99 -17.89 -16.55
CA ASP A 174 2.74 -17.56 -17.25
C ASP A 174 2.06 -16.28 -16.74
N LEU A 175 2.35 -15.90 -15.49
CA LEU A 175 1.88 -14.65 -14.87
C LEU A 175 2.86 -13.51 -15.18
N PHE A 176 4.15 -13.81 -15.18
CA PHE A 176 5.20 -12.86 -15.50
C PHE A 176 5.13 -12.37 -16.96
N GLU A 177 4.75 -13.25 -17.90
CA GLU A 177 4.51 -12.90 -19.30
C GLU A 177 3.45 -11.80 -19.44
N ILE A 178 2.26 -12.01 -18.86
CA ILE A 178 1.17 -11.01 -18.87
C ILE A 178 1.62 -9.71 -18.19
N PHE A 179 2.37 -9.82 -17.09
CA PHE A 179 2.90 -8.65 -16.38
C PHE A 179 3.85 -7.81 -17.25
N ILE A 180 4.66 -8.45 -18.08
CA ILE A 180 5.55 -7.77 -19.04
C ILE A 180 4.72 -7.13 -20.15
N ASP A 181 3.77 -7.87 -20.72
CA ASP A 181 2.99 -7.47 -21.90
C ASP A 181 2.16 -6.19 -21.69
N ILE A 182 1.72 -5.91 -20.46
CA ILE A 182 1.03 -4.66 -20.12
C ILE A 182 1.87 -3.42 -20.45
N GLY A 183 3.21 -3.51 -20.48
CA GLY A 183 4.07 -2.38 -20.84
C GLY A 183 4.32 -1.40 -19.69
N HIS A 184 4.95 -0.25 -19.98
CA HIS A 184 5.40 0.70 -18.96
C HIS A 184 4.32 1.72 -18.62
N TYR A 185 3.91 1.77 -17.34
CA TYR A 185 2.98 2.76 -16.78
C TYR A 185 1.67 2.90 -17.59
N VAL A 186 0.75 1.97 -17.38
CA VAL A 186 -0.59 2.01 -17.98
C VAL A 186 -1.57 2.57 -16.95
N ARG A 187 -2.17 3.73 -17.24
CA ARG A 187 -3.21 4.33 -16.38
C ARG A 187 -4.55 3.59 -16.45
N ASP A 188 -4.80 2.89 -17.55
CA ASP A 188 -6.01 2.08 -17.71
C ASP A 188 -5.95 0.85 -16.79
N ILE A 189 -6.78 0.88 -15.75
CA ILE A 189 -6.91 -0.17 -14.75
C ILE A 189 -7.38 -1.48 -15.41
N SER A 190 -8.10 -1.39 -16.53
CA SER A 190 -8.65 -2.54 -17.27
C SER A 190 -7.54 -3.45 -17.82
N ALA A 191 -6.36 -2.89 -18.12
CA ALA A 191 -5.21 -3.64 -18.61
C ALA A 191 -4.66 -4.65 -17.58
N TYR A 192 -4.95 -4.47 -16.30
CA TYR A 192 -4.46 -5.34 -15.22
C TYR A 192 -5.46 -6.45 -14.86
N GLU A 193 -6.65 -6.45 -15.44
CA GLU A 193 -7.72 -7.38 -15.06
C GLU A 193 -7.35 -8.84 -15.33
N GLU A 194 -6.75 -9.13 -16.48
CA GLU A 194 -6.31 -10.48 -16.83
C GLU A 194 -5.25 -10.99 -15.82
N LEU A 195 -4.34 -10.10 -15.40
CA LEU A 195 -3.34 -10.43 -14.40
C LEU A 195 -3.97 -10.74 -13.04
N VAL A 196 -4.95 -9.94 -12.61
CA VAL A 196 -5.71 -10.20 -11.37
C VAL A 196 -6.44 -11.55 -11.46
N LEU A 197 -7.07 -11.85 -12.60
CA LEU A 197 -7.78 -13.11 -12.79
C LEU A 197 -6.83 -14.30 -12.68
N LYS A 198 -5.67 -14.27 -13.36
CA LYS A 198 -4.67 -15.33 -13.23
C LYS A 198 -4.10 -15.44 -11.82
N LEU A 199 -3.87 -14.32 -11.15
CA LEU A 199 -3.38 -14.30 -9.77
C LEU A 199 -4.36 -15.00 -8.81
N ASN A 200 -5.65 -14.70 -8.95
CA ASN A 200 -6.71 -15.30 -8.13
C ASN A 200 -6.93 -16.80 -8.41
N LEU A 201 -6.40 -17.32 -9.52
CA LEU A 201 -6.45 -18.74 -9.89
C LEU A 201 -5.23 -19.54 -9.42
N LEU A 202 -4.22 -18.88 -8.84
CA LEU A 202 -3.03 -19.54 -8.34
C LEU A 202 -3.36 -20.49 -7.19
N LYS A 203 -2.64 -21.61 -7.14
CA LYS A 203 -2.76 -22.58 -6.05
C LYS A 203 -2.06 -22.07 -4.80
N GLU A 204 -2.48 -22.58 -3.64
CA GLU A 204 -1.87 -22.24 -2.35
C GLU A 204 -0.35 -22.45 -2.33
N ASP A 205 0.14 -23.52 -2.98
CA ASP A 205 1.58 -23.80 -3.07
C ASP A 205 2.35 -22.73 -3.87
N GLU A 206 1.75 -22.22 -4.95
CA GLU A 206 2.33 -21.14 -5.76
C GLU A 206 2.30 -19.83 -5.00
N LEU A 207 1.19 -19.53 -4.31
CA LEU A 207 1.08 -18.37 -3.43
C LEU A 207 2.12 -18.39 -2.31
N LYS A 208 2.39 -19.57 -1.74
CA LYS A 208 3.42 -19.76 -0.72
C LYS A 208 4.84 -19.54 -1.27
N GLN A 209 5.14 -20.05 -2.47
CA GLN A 209 6.43 -19.79 -3.13
C GLN A 209 6.65 -18.31 -3.40
N ILE A 210 5.60 -17.61 -3.84
CA ILE A 210 5.65 -16.16 -4.02
C ILE A 210 5.93 -15.49 -2.66
N ALA A 211 5.21 -15.86 -1.60
CA ALA A 211 5.39 -15.29 -0.26
C ALA A 211 6.82 -15.50 0.29
N GLU A 212 7.36 -16.71 0.17
CA GLU A 212 8.75 -17.03 0.55
C GLU A 212 9.76 -16.25 -0.30
N GLY A 213 9.49 -16.10 -1.60
CA GLY A 213 10.28 -15.29 -2.51
C GLY A 213 10.38 -13.83 -2.07
N ILE A 214 9.27 -13.23 -1.63
CA ILE A 214 9.24 -11.85 -1.12
C ILE A 214 10.05 -11.72 0.16
N GLU A 215 9.86 -12.63 1.11
CA GLU A 215 10.57 -12.63 2.38
C GLU A 215 12.08 -12.78 2.14
N SER A 216 12.47 -13.57 1.13
CA SER A 216 13.86 -13.68 0.68
C SER A 216 14.42 -12.34 0.21
N MET A 217 13.62 -11.51 -0.47
CA MET A 217 14.02 -10.20 -1.01
C MET A 217 14.04 -9.07 0.02
N ASN A 218 13.43 -9.25 1.20
CA ASN A 218 13.48 -8.26 2.26
C ASN A 218 14.93 -8.07 2.74
N GLN A 219 15.48 -6.89 2.50
CA GLN A 219 16.86 -6.55 2.86
C GLN A 219 17.01 -6.06 4.31
N ASN A 220 15.92 -5.77 5.01
CA ASN A 220 15.90 -5.29 6.39
C ASN A 220 15.63 -6.44 7.37
N LYS A 221 16.30 -7.59 7.14
CA LYS A 221 16.23 -8.73 8.06
C LYS A 221 16.91 -8.38 9.37
N ALA A 222 16.37 -8.90 10.47
CA ALA A 222 17.09 -8.89 11.73
C ALA A 222 18.45 -9.60 11.52
N PRO A 223 19.53 -9.12 12.16
CA PRO A 223 20.85 -9.71 11.99
C PRO A 223 20.81 -11.20 12.28
N THR A 224 21.27 -12.02 11.33
CA THR A 224 21.28 -13.47 11.46
C THR A 224 22.28 -13.91 12.52
N LYS A 225 23.40 -13.20 12.62
CA LYS A 225 24.42 -13.39 13.67
C LYS A 225 25.29 -12.15 13.82
N TYR A 226 26.06 -12.09 14.88
CA TYR A 226 27.11 -11.09 15.07
C TYR A 226 28.48 -11.75 14.92
N ILE A 227 29.38 -11.12 14.17
CA ILE A 227 30.81 -11.46 14.16
C ILE A 227 31.57 -10.25 14.68
N GLY A 228 32.05 -10.34 15.92
CA GLY A 228 32.62 -9.19 16.63
C GLY A 228 31.57 -8.08 16.80
N ASN A 229 31.87 -6.88 16.31
CA ASN A 229 30.97 -5.72 16.37
C ASN A 229 30.09 -5.56 15.12
N TYR A 230 30.18 -6.48 14.16
CA TYR A 230 29.43 -6.41 12.91
C TYR A 230 28.18 -7.29 12.98
N ALA A 231 27.03 -6.69 12.64
CA ALA A 231 25.75 -7.37 12.51
C ALA A 231 25.64 -7.98 11.11
N ILE A 232 25.66 -9.31 10.99
CA ILE A 232 25.60 -9.99 9.70
C ILE A 232 24.15 -10.13 9.26
N LEU A 233 23.81 -9.57 8.10
CA LEU A 233 22.48 -9.56 7.51
C LEU A 233 22.25 -10.72 6.54
N GLU A 234 23.23 -11.03 5.68
CA GLU A 234 23.07 -12.03 4.63
C GLU A 234 24.41 -12.64 4.23
N HIS A 235 24.42 -13.92 3.86
CA HIS A 235 25.58 -14.56 3.22
C HIS A 235 25.48 -14.39 1.71
N LEU A 236 26.44 -13.68 1.12
CA LEU A 236 26.43 -13.36 -0.31
C LEU A 236 27.14 -14.42 -1.15
N GLY A 237 28.03 -15.22 -0.56
CA GLY A 237 28.73 -16.29 -1.25
C GLY A 237 29.96 -16.78 -0.52
N SER A 238 30.46 -17.96 -0.89
CA SER A 238 31.70 -18.53 -0.37
C SER A 238 32.65 -18.85 -1.51
N GLY A 239 33.92 -18.52 -1.34
CA GLY A 239 35.00 -18.84 -2.27
C GLY A 239 36.25 -19.34 -1.55
N ALA A 240 37.33 -19.55 -2.30
CA ALA A 240 38.60 -20.06 -1.78
C ALA A 240 39.23 -19.18 -0.67
N PHE A 241 38.83 -17.91 -0.60
CA PHE A 241 39.32 -16.93 0.38
C PHE A 241 38.35 -16.66 1.53
N GLY A 242 37.28 -17.46 1.64
CA GLY A 242 36.29 -17.36 2.71
C GLY A 242 34.91 -16.95 2.22
N SER A 243 34.06 -16.57 3.17
CA SER A 243 32.66 -16.21 2.93
C SER A 243 32.48 -14.70 2.97
N VAL A 244 31.75 -14.18 1.98
CA VAL A 244 31.36 -12.77 1.89
C VAL A 244 29.97 -12.63 2.52
N TYR A 245 29.85 -11.66 3.40
CA TYR A 245 28.61 -11.36 4.11
C TYR A 245 28.22 -9.91 3.90
N LYS A 246 26.91 -9.66 3.80
CA LYS A 246 26.32 -8.34 3.96
C LYS A 246 26.26 -8.03 5.46
N VAL A 247 26.78 -6.88 5.84
CA VAL A 247 26.85 -6.35 7.20
C VAL A 247 26.17 -4.99 7.28
#